data_AF-A0A3C0EN81-F1
#
_entry.id   AF-A0A3C0EN81-F1
#
_cell.length_a   1.000
_cell.length_b   1.000
_cell.length_c   1.000
_cell.angle_alpha   90.00
_cell.angle_beta   90.00
_cell.angle_gamma   90.00
#
_symmetry.space_group_name_H-M   'P 1'
#
loop_
_entity.id
_entity.type
_entity.pdbx_description
1 polymer ?
#
loop_
_entity_poly.entity_id
_entity_poly.type
_entity_poly.pdbx_seq_one_letter_code
_entity_poly.pdbx_strand_id
1 'polypeptide(L)' 'MSNIEWTEKTWNPVIGCTRVSEGCRNCYAEVMARRLAAMAIKDGGKGRKANYLNVVKHDAMGTPLPQWN' A
#
# COMPACT_ATOMS: atom_id res chain seq x y z
N MET A 1 -19.53 -4.72 0.07
CA MET A 1 -19.97 -5.01 -1.31
C MET A 1 -19.35 -3.98 -2.23
N SER A 2 -19.13 -4.32 -3.51
CA SER A 2 -18.50 -3.44 -4.50
C SER A 2 -19.46 -2.32 -4.96
N ASN A 3 -18.93 -1.13 -5.24
CA ASN A 3 -19.68 0.04 -5.72
C ASN A 3 -19.68 0.15 -7.26
N ILE A 4 -19.05 -0.80 -7.96
CA ILE A 4 -18.99 -0.83 -9.42
C ILE A 4 -20.20 -1.64 -9.90
N GLU A 5 -21.05 -1.04 -10.73
CA GLU A 5 -22.37 -1.57 -11.13
C GLU A 5 -22.35 -3.03 -11.60
N TRP A 6 -21.31 -3.41 -12.36
CA TRP A 6 -21.23 -4.73 -12.99
C TRP A 6 -20.50 -5.79 -12.15
N THR A 7 -20.00 -5.48 -10.95
CA THR A 7 -19.32 -6.48 -10.10
C THR A 7 -19.77 -6.42 -8.65
N GLU A 8 -20.07 -7.59 -8.09
CA GLU A 8 -20.50 -7.75 -6.71
C GLU A 8 -19.34 -7.60 -5.70
N LYS A 9 -18.13 -7.99 -6.11
CA LYS A 9 -16.94 -8.05 -5.25
C LYS A 9 -15.67 -7.74 -6.04
N THR A 10 -14.83 -6.90 -5.45
CA THR A 10 -13.46 -6.68 -5.92
C THR A 10 -12.48 -7.36 -4.98
N TRP A 11 -11.50 -8.05 -5.53
CA TRP A 11 -10.42 -8.67 -4.78
C TRP A 11 -9.09 -8.28 -5.40
N ASN A 12 -8.15 -7.82 -4.56
CA ASN A 12 -6.79 -7.55 -4.97
C ASN A 12 -5.89 -8.68 -4.44
N PRO A 13 -5.41 -9.61 -5.31
CA PRO A 13 -4.61 -10.76 -4.90
C PRO A 13 -3.14 -10.40 -4.62
N VAL A 14 -2.70 -9.21 -5.01
CA VAL A 14 -1.31 -8.77 -4.91
C VAL A 14 -1.21 -7.38 -4.29
N ILE A 15 -0.13 -7.12 -3.57
CA ILE A 15 0.15 -5.80 -3.00
C ILE A 15 1.59 -5.41 -3.30
N GLY A 16 1.79 -4.13 -3.61
CA GLY A 16 3.09 -3.61 -4.02
C GLY A 16 3.49 -3.99 -5.44
N CYS A 17 4.52 -3.32 -5.93
CA CYS A 17 5.18 -3.61 -7.20
C CYS A 17 6.61 -3.06 -7.16
N THR A 18 7.49 -3.59 -8.01
CA THR A 18 8.79 -2.97 -8.27
C THR A 18 8.60 -1.80 -9.23
N ARG A 19 9.20 -0.65 -8.93
CA ARG A 19 9.20 0.49 -9.86
C ARG A 19 10.12 0.20 -11.03
N VAL A 20 9.64 0.46 -12.25
CA VAL A 20 10.36 0.14 -13.49
C VAL A 20 10.68 1.36 -14.34
N SER A 21 9.95 2.47 -14.18
CA SER A 21 10.12 3.68 -15.00
C SER A 21 9.58 4.93 -14.32
N GLU A 22 9.75 6.09 -14.97
CA GLU A 22 9.27 7.35 -14.43
C GLU A 22 7.75 7.46 -14.27
N GLY A 23 7.00 6.62 -15.01
CA GLY A 23 5.55 6.53 -14.87
C GLY A 23 5.12 6.13 -13.45
N CYS A 24 6.00 5.53 -12.65
CA CYS A 24 5.69 5.15 -11.27
C CYS A 24 5.60 6.34 -10.30
N ARG A 25 6.00 7.56 -10.68
CA ARG A 25 6.14 8.70 -9.74
C ARG A 25 4.86 9.08 -9.04
N ASN A 26 3.74 8.95 -9.73
CA ASN A 26 2.42 9.34 -9.23
C ASN A 26 1.50 8.12 -9.05
N CYS A 27 2.07 6.95 -8.70
CA CYS A 27 1.32 5.73 -8.52
C CYS A 27 0.32 5.84 -7.34
N TYR A 28 -0.98 5.82 -7.65
CA TYR A 28 -2.02 5.89 -6.62
C TYR A 28 -1.92 4.75 -5.59
N ALA A 29 -1.52 3.56 -6.04
CA ALA A 29 -1.43 2.37 -5.20
C ALA A 29 -0.31 2.51 -4.14
N GLU A 30 0.75 3.24 -4.46
CA GLU A 30 1.83 3.54 -3.54
C GLU A 30 1.37 4.46 -2.39
N VAL A 31 0.67 5.54 -2.73
CA VAL A 31 0.12 6.47 -1.75
C VAL A 31 -0.87 5.74 -0.83
N MET A 32 -1.72 4.89 -1.42
CA MET A 32 -2.65 4.07 -0.65
C MET A 32 -1.94 3.07 0.24
N ALA A 33 -0.87 2.44 -0.22
CA ALA A 33 -0.07 1.51 0.56
C ALA A 33 0.52 2.18 1.82
N ARG A 34 1.11 3.38 1.68
CA ARG A 34 1.62 4.17 2.81
C ARG A 34 0.53 4.48 3.83
N ARG A 35 -0.64 4.91 3.37
CA ARG A 35 -1.80 5.17 4.24
C ARG A 35 -2.24 3.91 4.99
N LEU A 36 -2.37 2.78 4.31
CA LEU A 36 -2.83 1.53 4.91
C LEU A 36 -1.82 0.95 5.89
N ALA A 37 -0.52 1.07 5.60
CA ALA A 37 0.56 0.71 6.53
C ALA A 37 0.47 1.55 7.81
N ALA A 38 0.34 2.88 7.70
CA ALA A 38 0.18 3.75 8.87
C ALA A 38 -1.08 3.40 9.69
N MET A 39 -2.21 3.12 9.01
CA MET A 39 -3.43 2.64 9.67
C MET A 39 -3.25 1.27 10.33
N ALA A 40 -2.37 0.41 9.80
CA ALA A 40 -2.08 -0.89 10.40
C ALA A 40 -1.27 -0.72 11.69
N ILE A 41 -0.27 0.16 11.70
CA ILE A 41 0.51 0.50 12.89
C ILE A 41 -0.41 1.01 14.00
N LYS A 42 -1.29 1.97 13.68
CA LYS A 42 -2.24 2.54 14.66
C LYS A 42 -3.15 1.50 15.31
N ASP A 43 -3.51 0.45 14.58
CA ASP A 43 -4.41 -0.60 15.05
C ASP A 43 -3.66 -1.83 15.60
N GLY A 44 -2.37 -1.70 15.88
CA GLY A 44 -1.55 -2.78 16.45
C GLY A 44 -1.23 -3.91 15.48
N GLY A 45 -1.15 -3.61 14.18
CA GLY A 45 -0.68 -4.56 13.16
C GLY A 45 -1.65 -5.68 12.82
N LYS A 46 -2.98 -5.46 12.93
CA LYS A 46 -3.99 -6.50 12.72
C LYS A 46 -4.75 -6.37 11.40
N GLY A 47 -5.25 -7.51 10.92
CA GLY A 47 -6.14 -7.60 9.77
C GLY A 47 -5.46 -7.39 8.41
N ARG A 48 -6.27 -7.30 7.34
CA ARG A 48 -5.78 -7.26 5.95
C ARG A 48 -4.80 -6.12 5.65
N LYS A 49 -4.90 -5.02 6.39
CA LYS A 49 -4.00 -3.86 6.24
C LYS A 49 -2.58 -4.12 6.76
N ALA A 50 -2.40 -5.08 7.68
CA ALA A 50 -1.09 -5.47 8.19
C ALA A 50 -0.18 -5.99 7.07
N ASN A 51 -0.75 -6.58 6.01
CA ASN A 51 0.01 -7.02 4.84
C ASN A 51 0.79 -5.87 4.18
N TYR A 52 0.31 -4.63 4.29
CA TYR A 52 1.00 -3.45 3.73
C TYR A 52 2.26 -3.05 4.48
N LEU A 53 2.45 -3.52 5.73
CA LEU A 53 3.68 -3.29 6.50
C LEU A 53 4.89 -3.98 5.85
N ASN A 54 4.67 -5.07 5.12
CA ASN A 54 5.74 -5.84 4.49
C ASN A 54 6.17 -5.28 3.12
N VAL A 55 5.38 -4.37 2.53
CA VAL A 55 5.64 -3.77 1.20
C VAL A 55 6.03 -2.31 1.25
N VAL A 56 5.61 -1.57 2.28
CA VAL A 56 6.09 -0.21 2.51
C VAL A 56 7.45 -0.30 3.21
N LYS A 57 8.50 0.16 2.52
CA LYS A 57 9.84 0.20 3.11
C LYS A 57 9.94 1.41 4.04
N HIS A 58 10.44 1.17 5.25
CA HIS A 58 10.75 2.19 6.24
C HIS A 58 12.26 2.21 6.49
N ASP A 59 12.81 3.38 6.82
CA ASP A 59 14.18 3.49 7.31
C ASP A 59 14.30 2.93 8.74
N ALA A 60 15.54 2.91 9.27
CA ALA A 60 15.82 2.47 10.65
C ALA A 60 15.12 3.34 11.71
N MET A 61 14.62 4.52 11.35
CA MET A 61 13.90 5.47 12.21
C MET A 61 12.37 5.35 12.06
N GLY A 62 11.88 4.45 11.20
CA GLY A 62 10.46 4.20 10.94
C GLY A 62 9.81 5.13 9.92
N THR A 63 10.56 6.04 9.29
CA THR A 63 10.04 6.95 8.26
C THR A 63 9.84 6.20 6.95
N PRO A 64 8.71 6.37 6.24
CA PRO A 64 8.52 5.78 4.91
C PRO A 64 9.59 6.31 3.95
N LEU A 65 10.36 5.42 3.34
CA LEU A 65 11.46 5.84 2.47
C LEU A 65 10.91 6.64 1.26
N PRO A 66 11.55 7.76 0.89
CA PRO A 66 11.41 8.33 -0.43
C PRO A 66 11.95 7.31 -1.42
N GLN A 67 11.02 6.64 -2.06
CA GLN A 67 11.30 5.61 -3.05
C GLN A 67 11.82 6.16 -4.39
N TRP A 68 11.75 7.49 -4.52
CA TRP A 68 12.40 8.29 -5.53
C TRP A 68 13.58 8.96 -4.83
N ASN A 69 14.69 8.22 -4.80
CA ASN A 69 15.97 8.55 -4.16
C ASN A 69 15.98 8.34 -2.66
#